data_AF-A0A952SE31-F1
#
_entry.id   AF-A0A952SE31-F1
#
_cell.length_a   1.000
_cell.length_b   1.000
_cell.length_c   1.000
_cell.angle_alpha   90.00
_cell.angle_beta   90.00
_cell.angle_gamma   90.00
#
_symmetry.space_group_name_H-M   'P 1'
#
loop_
_entity.id
_entity.type
_entity.pdbx_description
1 polymer ?
#
loop_
_entity_poly.entity_id
_entity_poly.type
_entity_poly.pdbx_seq_one_letter_code
_entity_poly.pdbx_strand_id
1 'polypeptide(L)'
;MRSQQFFHALFVLVLLTAGVFAQSGASDKEKNKERLIKVTQFLEQDPFDENAKDFRAWAVKYVIETDDVSVTICGGPLIAPIMDKKYKYSSEMLTQYTIAMASFKLQNPDNKDENAAQLAGLESVVKAYRAILRTKPKTATAGMDALSADLDSGQLKKAVEAADCGSGKAAPGK
;
A
#
# COMPACT_ATOMS: atom_id res chain seq x y z
N MET A 1 15.70 25.29 69.49
CA MET A 1 16.52 24.27 68.79
C MET A 1 15.61 23.21 68.22
N ARG A 2 15.91 22.75 67.00
CA ARG A 2 15.35 21.58 66.26
C ARG A 2 13.92 21.77 65.72
N SER A 3 13.69 22.16 64.46
CA SER A 3 14.09 21.54 63.18
C SER A 3 13.51 20.13 63.01
N GLN A 4 12.26 20.02 62.52
CA GLN A 4 11.68 18.80 61.92
C GLN A 4 10.27 19.05 61.35
N GLN A 5 10.12 19.81 60.24
CA GLN A 5 8.83 19.86 59.51
C GLN A 5 8.97 19.98 57.98
N PHE A 6 10.19 19.90 57.41
CA PHE A 6 10.43 20.21 55.98
C PHE A 6 10.65 19.00 55.07
N PHE A 7 10.22 17.79 55.44
CA PHE A 7 10.56 16.57 54.68
C PHE A 7 9.39 15.78 54.07
N HIS A 8 8.18 16.33 54.00
CA HIS A 8 7.04 15.60 53.40
C HIS A 8 6.35 16.32 52.24
N ALA A 9 6.83 17.49 51.80
CA ALA A 9 6.19 18.26 50.73
C ALA A 9 6.85 18.07 49.34
N LEU A 10 7.72 17.07 49.16
CA LEU A 10 8.49 16.90 47.92
C LEU A 10 8.49 15.44 47.44
N PHE A 11 7.34 14.78 47.38
CA PHE A 11 7.27 13.43 46.79
C PHE A 11 5.98 13.12 46.00
N VAL A 12 5.22 14.13 45.55
CA VAL A 12 3.97 13.89 44.80
C VAL A 12 3.95 14.51 43.39
N LEU A 13 5.00 15.20 42.96
CA LEU A 13 5.00 15.93 41.67
C LEU A 13 5.95 15.36 40.61
N VAL A 14 5.94 14.04 40.36
CA VAL A 14 6.75 13.44 39.28
C VAL A 14 5.98 12.44 38.37
N LEU A 15 4.71 12.14 38.63
CA LEU A 15 4.00 11.06 37.90
C LEU A 15 3.13 11.50 36.69
N LEU A 16 3.14 12.77 36.28
CA LEU A 16 2.20 13.28 35.23
C LEU A 16 2.82 13.60 33.86
N THR A 17 4.13 13.47 33.66
CA THR A 17 4.76 13.87 32.38
C THR A 17 4.99 12.74 31.37
N ALA A 18 4.73 11.48 31.73
CA ALA A 18 4.99 10.33 30.86
C ALA A 18 3.93 10.11 29.74
N GLY A 19 2.78 10.79 29.78
CA GLY A 19 1.67 10.56 28.84
C GLY A 19 1.77 11.26 27.48
N VAL A 20 2.61 12.30 27.35
CA VAL A 20 2.58 13.17 26.15
C VAL A 20 3.28 12.55 24.94
N PHE A 21 4.30 11.72 25.14
CA PHE A 21 5.09 11.13 24.03
C PHE A 21 4.37 9.99 23.28
N ALA A 22 3.45 9.28 23.92
CA ALA A 22 2.70 8.19 23.27
C ALA A 22 1.57 8.72 22.35
N GLN A 23 1.02 9.90 22.64
CA GLN A 23 -0.13 10.44 21.93
C GLN A 23 0.24 11.10 20.59
N SER A 24 1.44 11.68 20.47
CA SER A 24 1.92 12.27 19.22
C SER A 24 2.21 11.20 18.15
N GLY A 25 2.88 10.11 18.51
CA GLY A 25 3.25 9.03 17.59
C GLY A 25 2.04 8.29 16.99
N ALA A 26 1.02 8.00 17.80
CA ALA A 26 -0.23 7.41 17.31
C ALA A 26 -0.95 8.34 16.30
N SER A 27 -0.92 9.65 16.54
CA SER A 27 -1.53 10.62 15.63
C SER A 27 -0.82 10.72 14.28
N ASP A 28 0.50 10.51 14.25
CA ASP A 28 1.27 10.59 13.00
C ASP A 28 1.18 9.29 12.18
N LYS A 29 1.06 8.12 12.83
CA LYS A 29 0.74 6.86 12.14
C LYS A 29 -0.61 6.94 11.41
N GLU A 30 -1.66 7.39 12.09
CA GLU A 30 -2.98 7.51 11.46
C GLU A 30 -2.99 8.51 10.30
N LYS A 31 -2.31 9.67 10.43
CA LYS A 31 -2.16 10.63 9.33
C LYS A 31 -1.42 10.03 8.13
N ASN A 32 -0.34 9.28 8.37
CA ASN A 32 0.44 8.67 7.29
C ASN A 32 -0.34 7.56 6.59
N LYS A 33 -1.08 6.73 7.34
CA LYS A 33 -2.04 5.77 6.81
C LYS A 33 -3.08 6.44 5.92
N GLU A 34 -3.74 7.49 6.43
CA GLU A 34 -4.75 8.24 5.66
C GLU A 34 -4.13 8.84 4.39
N ARG A 35 -2.91 9.38 4.48
CA ARG A 35 -2.19 9.92 3.33
C ARG A 35 -1.86 8.83 2.29
N LEU A 36 -1.45 7.63 2.69
CA LEU A 36 -1.19 6.53 1.75
C LEU A 36 -2.47 6.12 1.01
N ILE A 37 -3.59 6.04 1.72
CA ILE A 37 -4.90 5.72 1.13
C ILE A 37 -5.26 6.77 0.07
N LYS A 38 -5.18 8.06 0.43
CA LYS A 38 -5.50 9.17 -0.47
C LYS A 38 -4.57 9.23 -1.68
N VAL A 39 -3.27 9.05 -1.49
CA VAL A 39 -2.30 9.00 -2.60
C VAL A 39 -2.57 7.84 -3.53
N THR A 40 -2.86 6.65 -3.00
CA THR A 40 -3.19 5.47 -3.80
C THR A 40 -4.39 5.75 -4.70
N GLN A 41 -5.49 6.25 -4.11
CA GLN A 41 -6.73 6.58 -4.83
C GLN A 41 -6.55 7.72 -5.83
N PHE A 42 -5.72 8.71 -5.51
CA PHE A 42 -5.40 9.80 -6.43
C PHE A 42 -4.71 9.28 -7.69
N LEU A 43 -3.71 8.41 -7.52
CA LEU A 43 -2.96 7.82 -8.64
C LEU A 43 -3.78 6.81 -9.46
N GLU A 44 -4.83 6.22 -8.89
CA GLU A 44 -5.83 5.43 -9.64
C GLU A 44 -6.63 6.30 -10.63
N GLN A 45 -6.81 7.58 -10.32
CA GLN A 45 -7.67 8.50 -11.08
C GLN A 45 -6.88 9.38 -12.04
N ASP A 46 -5.74 9.91 -11.58
CA ASP A 46 -4.85 10.79 -12.34
C ASP A 46 -3.37 10.39 -12.17
N PRO A 47 -2.92 9.35 -12.88
CA PRO A 47 -1.55 8.86 -12.77
C PRO A 47 -0.51 9.81 -13.39
N PHE A 48 -0.92 10.85 -14.11
CA PHE A 48 -0.01 11.79 -14.78
C PHE A 48 -0.15 13.24 -14.30
N ASP A 49 -0.86 13.48 -13.21
CA ASP A 49 -0.84 14.76 -12.51
C ASP A 49 0.60 15.23 -12.25
N GLU A 50 0.79 16.54 -12.21
CA GLU A 50 2.10 17.15 -11.97
C GLU A 50 2.76 16.67 -10.66
N ASN A 51 1.95 16.35 -9.64
CA ASN A 51 2.41 15.86 -8.34
C ASN A 51 2.54 14.33 -8.28
N ALA A 52 2.13 13.61 -9.33
CA ALA A 52 2.04 12.14 -9.30
C ALA A 52 3.40 11.48 -9.07
N LYS A 53 4.50 12.12 -9.49
CA LYS A 53 5.86 11.63 -9.20
C LYS A 53 6.20 11.72 -7.72
N ASP A 54 5.93 12.86 -7.10
CA ASP A 54 6.24 13.11 -5.69
C ASP A 54 5.36 12.27 -4.77
N PHE A 55 4.09 12.07 -5.15
CA PHE A 55 3.18 11.17 -4.45
C PHE A 55 3.66 9.71 -4.49
N ARG A 56 4.10 9.21 -5.66
CA ARG A 56 4.69 7.87 -5.74
C ARG A 56 5.96 7.76 -4.90
N ALA A 57 6.86 8.75 -4.99
CA ALA A 57 8.11 8.74 -4.25
C ALA A 57 7.87 8.72 -2.73
N TRP A 58 6.95 9.55 -2.24
CA TRP A 58 6.56 9.56 -0.85
C TRP A 58 5.90 8.23 -0.43
N ALA A 59 4.97 7.70 -1.23
CA ALA A 59 4.25 6.46 -0.90
C ALA A 59 5.20 5.25 -0.83
N VAL A 60 6.10 5.12 -1.81
CA VAL A 60 7.12 4.05 -1.81
C VAL A 60 8.02 4.17 -0.60
N LYS A 61 8.49 5.39 -0.28
CA LYS A 61 9.31 5.62 0.91
C LYS A 61 8.58 5.21 2.18
N TYR A 62 7.33 5.62 2.35
CA TYR A 62 6.53 5.25 3.52
C TYR A 62 6.34 3.73 3.63
N VAL A 63 6.02 3.04 2.53
CA VAL A 63 5.86 1.58 2.52
C VAL A 63 7.16 0.84 2.85
N ILE A 64 8.33 1.39 2.47
CA ILE A 64 9.63 0.80 2.81
C ILE A 64 10.01 1.03 4.28
N GLU A 65 9.69 2.20 4.83
CA GLU A 65 10.16 2.63 6.16
C GLU A 65 9.21 2.24 7.30
N THR A 66 7.93 2.01 7.02
CA THR A 66 6.94 1.71 8.06
C THR A 66 7.08 0.29 8.60
N ASP A 67 6.79 0.12 9.89
CA ASP A 67 6.63 -1.17 10.57
C ASP A 67 5.15 -1.63 10.62
N ASP A 68 4.22 -0.82 10.11
CA ASP A 68 2.78 -1.07 10.20
C ASP A 68 2.31 -2.21 9.27
N VAL A 69 2.96 -2.35 8.10
CA VAL A 69 2.60 -3.33 7.08
C VAL A 69 3.83 -3.82 6.33
N SER A 70 3.77 -5.08 5.89
CA SER A 70 4.72 -5.63 4.92
C SER A 70 3.98 -5.99 3.63
N VAL A 71 4.65 -5.78 2.49
CA VAL A 71 4.11 -6.13 1.17
C VAL A 71 4.92 -7.30 0.60
N THR A 72 4.22 -8.37 0.24
CA THR A 72 4.81 -9.54 -0.43
C THR A 72 4.24 -9.62 -1.83
N ILE A 73 5.05 -9.34 -2.85
CA ILE A 73 4.63 -9.37 -4.25
C ILE A 73 4.53 -10.82 -4.72
N CYS A 74 3.36 -11.22 -5.23
CA CYS A 74 3.18 -12.52 -5.84
C CYS A 74 3.93 -12.60 -7.17
N GLY A 75 4.70 -13.67 -7.40
CA GLY A 75 5.45 -13.86 -8.63
C GLY A 75 4.65 -14.48 -9.77
N GLY A 76 5.34 -14.72 -10.89
CA GLY A 76 4.84 -15.56 -11.98
C GLY A 76 3.85 -14.87 -12.93
N PRO A 77 2.97 -15.65 -13.60
CA PRO A 77 2.09 -15.14 -14.65
C PRO A 77 1.12 -14.05 -14.19
N LEU A 78 0.75 -14.05 -12.90
CA LEU A 78 -0.23 -13.12 -12.33
C LEU A 78 0.21 -11.66 -12.49
N ILE A 79 1.50 -11.38 -12.27
CA ILE A 79 2.07 -10.04 -12.36
C ILE A 79 2.87 -9.80 -13.65
N ALA A 80 2.89 -10.77 -14.56
CA ALA A 80 3.61 -10.62 -15.82
C ALA A 80 3.19 -9.39 -16.64
N PRO A 81 1.88 -9.02 -16.73
CA PRO A 81 1.47 -7.81 -17.45
C PRO A 81 2.05 -6.52 -16.87
N ILE A 82 2.12 -6.42 -15.54
CA ILE A 82 2.63 -5.21 -14.86
C ILE A 82 4.15 -5.13 -14.87
N MET A 83 4.84 -6.28 -15.04
CA MET A 83 6.29 -6.37 -15.15
C MET A 83 6.81 -6.38 -16.60
N ASP A 84 5.94 -6.27 -17.60
CA ASP A 84 6.37 -6.26 -19.00
C ASP A 84 7.22 -5.01 -19.28
N LYS A 85 8.52 -5.21 -19.46
CA LYS A 85 9.48 -4.14 -19.75
C LYS A 85 9.20 -3.41 -21.07
N LYS A 86 8.42 -4.02 -21.98
CA LYS A 86 7.97 -3.36 -23.21
C LYS A 86 6.84 -2.36 -22.95
N TYR A 87 6.10 -2.53 -21.85
CA TYR A 87 5.11 -1.56 -21.45
C TYR A 87 5.79 -0.33 -20.83
N LYS A 88 5.56 0.83 -21.45
CA LYS A 88 6.19 2.10 -21.08
C LYS A 88 5.98 2.50 -19.62
N TYR A 89 4.87 2.08 -19.01
CA TYR A 89 4.50 2.44 -17.63
C TYR A 89 4.59 1.27 -16.65
N SER A 90 5.36 0.24 -16.98
CA SER A 90 5.52 -0.96 -16.12
C SER A 90 5.99 -0.61 -14.70
N SER A 91 6.97 0.29 -14.56
CA SER A 91 7.45 0.76 -13.26
C SER A 91 6.35 1.45 -12.44
N GLU A 92 5.53 2.28 -13.08
CA GLU A 92 4.39 2.94 -12.44
C GLU A 92 3.30 1.94 -12.05
N MET A 93 3.04 0.92 -12.87
CA MET A 93 2.08 -0.15 -12.53
C MET A 93 2.57 -0.99 -11.35
N LEU A 94 3.85 -1.38 -11.33
CA LEU A 94 4.43 -2.11 -10.20
C LEU A 94 4.42 -1.28 -8.91
N THR A 95 4.67 0.03 -9.02
CA THR A 95 4.57 0.94 -7.89
C THR A 95 3.13 1.02 -7.39
N GLN A 96 2.16 1.24 -8.29
CA GLN A 96 0.75 1.32 -7.95
C GLN A 96 0.27 0.03 -7.26
N TYR A 97 0.67 -1.11 -7.82
CA TYR A 97 0.41 -2.43 -7.26
C TYR A 97 0.84 -2.51 -5.79
N THR A 98 2.10 -2.16 -5.54
CA THR A 98 2.74 -2.27 -4.22
C THR A 98 2.09 -1.34 -3.19
N ILE A 99 1.87 -0.06 -3.53
CA ILE A 99 1.29 0.91 -2.59
C ILE A 99 -0.19 0.61 -2.30
N ALA A 100 -0.92 0.05 -3.27
CA ALA A 100 -2.30 -0.36 -3.08
C ALA A 100 -2.43 -1.57 -2.16
N MET A 101 -1.53 -2.54 -2.26
CA MET A 101 -1.45 -3.65 -1.31
C MET A 101 -1.20 -3.16 0.12
N ALA A 102 -0.24 -2.24 0.29
CA ALA A 102 0.04 -1.64 1.60
C ALA A 102 -1.18 -0.86 2.13
N SER A 103 -1.81 -0.05 1.28
CA SER A 103 -3.04 0.67 1.59
C SER A 103 -4.17 -0.26 2.03
N PHE A 104 -4.35 -1.38 1.34
CA PHE A 104 -5.33 -2.41 1.71
C PHE A 104 -5.04 -3.00 3.09
N LYS A 105 -3.80 -3.41 3.36
CA LYS A 105 -3.41 -4.00 4.65
C LYS A 105 -3.55 -3.02 5.81
N LEU A 106 -3.24 -1.74 5.62
CA LEU A 106 -3.45 -0.71 6.63
C LEU A 106 -4.93 -0.48 6.96
N GLN A 107 -5.79 -0.59 5.95
CA GLN A 107 -7.25 -0.49 6.12
C GLN A 107 -7.85 -1.75 6.74
N ASN A 108 -7.18 -2.89 6.62
CA ASN A 108 -7.66 -4.20 7.07
C ASN A 108 -6.59 -4.90 7.93
N PRO A 109 -6.19 -4.34 9.10
CA PRO A 109 -5.05 -4.84 9.87
C PRO A 109 -5.21 -6.29 10.37
N ASP A 110 -6.45 -6.73 10.56
CA ASP A 110 -6.78 -8.10 10.99
C ASP A 110 -6.80 -9.10 9.83
N ASN A 111 -6.80 -8.63 8.58
CA ASN A 111 -6.78 -9.50 7.41
C ASN A 111 -5.34 -9.94 7.08
N LYS A 112 -5.08 -11.24 7.20
CA LYS A 112 -3.78 -11.87 6.89
C LYS A 112 -3.77 -12.60 5.55
N ASP A 113 -4.83 -12.48 4.76
CA ASP A 113 -4.93 -13.10 3.45
C ASP A 113 -4.10 -12.30 2.42
N GLU A 114 -2.94 -12.86 2.05
CA GLU A 114 -2.07 -12.28 1.03
C GLU A 114 -2.73 -12.23 -0.35
N ASN A 115 -3.63 -13.16 -0.66
CA ASN A 115 -4.38 -13.14 -1.92
C ASN A 115 -5.32 -11.92 -1.97
N ALA A 116 -5.97 -11.58 -0.86
CA ALA A 116 -6.79 -10.37 -0.78
C ALA A 116 -5.97 -9.10 -1.02
N ALA A 117 -4.75 -9.03 -0.47
CA ALA A 117 -3.84 -7.92 -0.74
C ALA A 117 -3.42 -7.89 -2.22
N GLN A 118 -3.02 -9.02 -2.82
CA GLN A 118 -2.66 -9.07 -4.25
C GLN A 118 -3.82 -8.60 -5.13
N LEU A 119 -5.05 -9.04 -4.84
CA LEU A 119 -6.24 -8.66 -5.60
C LEU A 119 -6.46 -7.14 -5.52
N ALA A 120 -6.41 -6.56 -4.32
CA ALA A 120 -6.53 -5.11 -4.14
C ALA A 120 -5.45 -4.34 -4.91
N GLY A 121 -4.22 -4.86 -4.95
CA GLY A 121 -3.16 -4.32 -5.77
C GLY A 121 -3.50 -4.33 -7.27
N LEU A 122 -3.91 -5.48 -7.81
CA LEU A 122 -4.20 -5.63 -9.24
C LEU A 122 -5.42 -4.80 -9.66
N GLU A 123 -6.44 -4.70 -8.80
CA GLU A 123 -7.58 -3.81 -9.00
C GLU A 123 -7.15 -2.35 -9.12
N SER A 124 -6.24 -1.90 -8.25
CA SER A 124 -5.70 -0.54 -8.29
C SER A 124 -4.91 -0.27 -9.57
N VAL A 125 -4.10 -1.24 -10.01
CA VAL A 125 -3.40 -1.20 -11.30
C VAL A 125 -4.39 -1.04 -12.45
N VAL A 126 -5.46 -1.83 -12.50
CA VAL A 126 -6.44 -1.74 -13.59
C VAL A 126 -7.11 -0.37 -13.62
N LYS A 127 -7.44 0.22 -12.46
CA LYS A 127 -7.97 1.59 -12.40
C LYS A 127 -6.98 2.61 -12.98
N ALA A 128 -5.73 2.57 -12.54
CA ALA A 128 -4.68 3.45 -13.04
C ALA A 128 -4.45 3.26 -14.55
N TYR A 129 -4.42 2.01 -15.02
CA TYR A 129 -4.32 1.68 -16.44
C TYR A 129 -5.48 2.29 -17.26
N ARG A 130 -6.72 2.11 -16.80
CA ARG A 130 -7.89 2.73 -17.44
C ARG A 130 -7.79 4.26 -17.44
N ALA A 131 -7.25 4.87 -16.40
CA ALA A 131 -6.99 6.31 -16.36
C ALA A 131 -5.93 6.75 -17.38
N ILE A 132 -4.85 5.98 -17.53
CA ILE A 132 -3.85 6.19 -18.58
C ILE A 132 -4.50 6.12 -19.96
N LEU A 133 -5.35 5.11 -20.21
CA LEU A 133 -5.98 4.95 -21.53
C LEU A 133 -6.91 6.10 -21.90
N ARG A 134 -7.60 6.72 -20.93
CA ARG A 134 -8.45 7.91 -21.20
C ARG A 134 -7.66 9.07 -21.78
N THR A 135 -6.40 9.24 -21.38
CA THR A 135 -5.55 10.36 -21.80
C THR A 135 -4.55 9.97 -22.90
N LYS A 136 -4.12 8.71 -22.93
CA LYS A 136 -3.07 8.17 -23.81
C LYS A 136 -3.47 6.80 -24.37
N PRO A 137 -4.51 6.70 -25.21
CA PRO A 137 -5.04 5.42 -25.68
C PRO A 137 -4.04 4.56 -26.47
N LYS A 138 -3.05 5.18 -27.12
CA LYS A 138 -1.98 4.48 -27.86
C LYS A 138 -1.01 3.68 -26.98
N THR A 139 -1.20 3.72 -25.67
CA THR A 139 -0.35 3.02 -24.70
C THR A 139 -0.95 1.67 -24.30
N ALA A 140 -2.11 1.29 -24.85
CA ALA A 140 -2.72 0.00 -24.61
C ALA A 140 -1.77 -1.16 -24.96
N THR A 141 -1.85 -2.23 -24.19
CA THR A 141 -1.13 -3.48 -24.45
C THR A 141 -2.04 -4.67 -24.20
N ALA A 142 -1.87 -5.74 -24.97
CA ALA A 142 -2.69 -6.93 -24.84
C ALA A 142 -2.67 -7.53 -23.43
N GLY A 143 -1.53 -7.48 -22.73
CA GLY A 143 -1.42 -7.99 -21.36
C GLY A 143 -2.25 -7.19 -20.34
N MET A 144 -2.19 -5.86 -20.42
CA MET A 144 -2.96 -4.98 -19.52
C MET A 144 -4.45 -4.98 -19.86
N ASP A 145 -4.80 -5.08 -21.15
CA ASP A 145 -6.19 -5.23 -21.60
C ASP A 145 -6.78 -6.55 -21.11
N ALA A 146 -6.02 -7.66 -21.20
CA ALA A 146 -6.44 -8.95 -20.66
C ALA A 146 -6.62 -8.89 -19.13
N LEU A 147 -5.67 -8.29 -18.39
CA LEU A 147 -5.81 -8.09 -16.94
C LEU A 147 -7.06 -7.29 -16.58
N SER A 148 -7.36 -6.24 -17.35
CA SER A 148 -8.58 -5.44 -17.19
C SER A 148 -9.85 -6.25 -17.45
N ALA A 149 -9.87 -7.10 -18.48
CA ALA A 149 -11.01 -7.97 -18.80
C ALA A 149 -11.20 -9.09 -17.76
N ASP A 150 -10.11 -9.63 -17.22
CA ASP A 150 -10.15 -10.62 -16.14
C ASP A 150 -10.76 -10.02 -14.87
N LEU A 151 -10.50 -8.74 -14.58
CA LEU A 151 -11.16 -8.05 -13.48
C LEU A 151 -12.67 -7.94 -13.73
N ASP A 152 -13.09 -7.45 -14.90
CA ASP A 152 -14.51 -7.23 -15.22
C ASP A 152 -15.33 -8.54 -15.20
N SER A 153 -14.71 -9.65 -15.59
CA SER A 153 -15.34 -10.97 -15.61
C SER A 153 -15.23 -11.74 -14.28
N GLY A 154 -14.54 -11.17 -13.27
CA GLY A 154 -14.24 -11.83 -12.00
C GLY A 154 -13.24 -13.00 -12.09
N GLN A 155 -12.62 -13.20 -13.26
CA GLN A 155 -11.57 -14.21 -13.43
C GLN A 155 -10.29 -13.84 -12.70
N LEU A 156 -10.01 -12.55 -12.53
CA LEU A 156 -8.83 -12.08 -11.81
C LEU A 156 -8.81 -12.59 -10.37
N LYS A 157 -9.94 -12.50 -9.65
CA LYS A 157 -10.06 -13.04 -8.30
C LYS A 157 -9.75 -14.54 -8.25
N LYS A 158 -10.31 -15.32 -9.18
CA LYS A 158 -10.04 -16.76 -9.28
C LYS A 158 -8.57 -17.07 -9.56
N ALA A 159 -7.94 -16.28 -10.42
CA ALA A 159 -6.52 -16.44 -10.76
C ALA A 159 -5.63 -16.14 -9.55
N VAL A 160 -5.95 -15.11 -8.77
CA VAL A 160 -5.24 -14.78 -7.52
C VAL A 160 -5.41 -15.89 -6.49
N GLU A 161 -6.64 -16.38 -6.28
CA GLU A 161 -6.93 -17.50 -5.37
C GLU A 161 -6.16 -18.76 -5.76
N ALA A 162 -6.05 -19.06 -7.06
CA ALA A 162 -5.32 -20.21 -7.59
C ALA A 162 -3.79 -20.05 -7.53
N ALA A 163 -3.28 -18.83 -7.53
CA ALA A 163 -1.84 -18.55 -7.49
C ALA A 163 -1.22 -18.78 -6.10
N ASP A 164 -2.03 -18.84 -5.05
CA ASP A 164 -1.62 -19.15 -3.68
C ASP A 164 -0.43 -18.29 -3.19
N CYS A 165 -0.57 -16.97 -3.34
CA CYS A 165 0.51 -15.99 -3.17
C CYS A 165 1.06 -15.88 -1.74
N GLY A 166 0.43 -16.57 -0.76
CA GLY A 166 0.84 -16.62 0.64
C GLY A 166 1.59 -17.89 1.07
N SER A 167 1.69 -18.94 0.25
CA SER A 167 2.28 -20.22 0.69
C SER A 167 3.79 -20.34 0.50
N GLY A 168 4.45 -19.31 -0.02
CA GLY A 168 5.89 -19.35 -0.35
C GLY A 168 6.23 -20.26 -1.53
N LYS A 169 5.23 -20.87 -2.19
CA LYS A 169 5.41 -21.64 -3.41
C LYS A 169 5.15 -20.72 -4.59
N ALA A 170 6.19 -20.41 -5.35
CA ALA A 170 6.01 -19.82 -6.68
C ALA A 170 5.06 -20.73 -7.47
N ALA A 171 4.00 -20.16 -8.05
CA ALA A 171 3.07 -20.89 -8.91
C ALA A 171 3.86 -21.75 -9.92
N PRO A 172 3.48 -23.01 -10.15
CA PRO A 172 4.20 -23.88 -11.07
C PRO A 172 4.23 -23.21 -12.44
N GLY A 173 5.46 -22.91 -12.91
CA GLY A 173 5.70 -22.48 -14.27
C GLY A 173 5.14 -23.54 -15.22
N LYS A 174 4.39 -23.09 -16.23
CA LYS A 174 3.94 -23.96 -17.32
C LYS A 174 5.14 -24.59 -18.04
#